data_AF-A0A958RMR3-F1
#
_entry.id   AF-A0A958RMR3-F1
#
_cell.length_a   1.000
_cell.length_b   1.000
_cell.length_c   1.000
_cell.angle_alpha   90.00
_cell.angle_beta   90.00
_cell.angle_gamma   90.00
#
_symmetry.space_group_name_H-M   'P 1'
#
loop_
_entity.id
_entity.type
_entity.pdbx_description
1 polymer ?
#
loop_
_entity_poly.entity_id
_entity_poly.type
_entity_poly.pdbx_seq_one_letter_code
_entity_poly.pdbx_strand_id
1 'polypeptide(L)'
;STDPLRKIRAPQAALITQVLVANEDTVEAGKVLLVYNSQAKVEDVLSLEQAVMAIGLPNEEKLLKFNPGKDLLLGSLQDNLYQFFKKQEALTLEKSRKSEKIDVSQLRQKIRIAQRTIEYAKKRRETLEREYLLAREEYLRQDNLFHTNLTTLNKLKEAETNRLEKERGLQSADSDIQINQGMIELLRKEINGVERSSSASENSAFNDLHDEFVRLQKAIETWKGENLAVAPTSGIVLITNENVRPNSHVQREEDLMVVVPSIIKENIARINLNPYGSGKVQVGQKVIIKLKSYPFEEFGALTGKVDWKGKIPVNNTIPIEVIFPEGLITNTGYHIENSQEMVGSAEIITDQKRLIEWIFESFKRVTS
;
A
#
# COMPACT_ATOMS: atom_id res chain seq x y z
N SER A 1 9.37 -28.96 7.73
CA SER A 1 10.15 -27.72 7.77
C SER A 1 9.86 -27.05 9.10
N THR A 2 10.78 -27.09 10.05
CA THR A 2 10.61 -26.42 11.35
C THR A 2 10.97 -24.95 11.16
N ASP A 3 9.96 -24.07 11.07
CA ASP A 3 10.19 -22.63 11.15
C ASP A 3 10.92 -22.33 12.48
N PRO A 4 12.09 -21.68 12.47
CA PRO A 4 12.85 -21.44 13.69
C PRO A 4 12.08 -20.56 14.67
N LEU A 5 12.22 -20.86 15.96
CA LEU A 5 11.75 -20.01 17.05
C LEU A 5 12.29 -18.59 16.90
N ARG A 6 11.41 -17.59 17.02
CA ARG A 6 11.74 -16.19 16.78
C ARG A 6 11.77 -15.43 18.10
N LYS A 7 12.92 -14.82 18.38
CA LYS A 7 13.09 -13.93 19.54
C LYS A 7 12.52 -12.56 19.23
N ILE A 8 11.82 -11.98 20.20
CA ILE A 8 11.33 -10.61 20.17
C ILE A 8 12.22 -9.80 21.11
N ARG A 9 12.85 -8.78 20.53
CA ARG A 9 13.75 -7.87 21.23
C ARG A 9 13.18 -6.46 21.26
N ALA A 10 13.55 -5.71 22.29
CA ALA A 10 13.23 -4.30 22.35
C ALA A 10 13.97 -3.53 21.23
N PRO A 11 13.26 -2.82 20.34
CA PRO A 11 13.88 -2.07 19.24
C PRO A 11 14.68 -0.87 19.74
N GLN A 12 14.28 -0.32 20.89
CA GLN A 12 14.89 0.84 21.54
C GLN A 12 14.69 0.76 23.06
N ALA A 13 15.42 1.61 23.79
CA ALA A 13 15.20 1.75 25.23
C ALA A 13 13.87 2.50 25.47
N ALA A 14 12.92 1.83 26.13
CA ALA A 14 11.57 2.35 26.28
C ALA A 14 10.89 1.83 27.55
N LEU A 15 9.88 2.57 28.01
CA LEU A 15 8.98 2.14 29.08
C LEU A 15 7.87 1.27 28.49
N ILE A 16 7.60 0.11 29.08
CA ILE A 16 6.45 -0.72 28.73
C ILE A 16 5.21 -0.14 29.42
N THR A 17 4.16 0.18 28.65
CA THR A 17 2.90 0.69 29.20
C THR A 17 1.87 -0.43 29.38
N GLN A 18 1.79 -1.34 28.40
CA GLN A 18 0.84 -2.43 28.42
C GLN A 18 1.47 -3.72 27.91
N VAL A 19 1.08 -4.84 28.52
CA VAL A 19 1.38 -6.19 28.04
C VAL A 19 0.03 -6.84 27.71
N LEU A 20 -0.16 -7.24 26.45
CA LEU A 20 -1.46 -7.68 25.90
C LEU A 20 -1.57 -9.21 25.81
N VAL A 21 -0.54 -9.94 26.24
CA VAL A 21 -0.48 -11.41 26.23
C VAL A 21 0.07 -11.95 27.55
N ALA A 22 -0.44 -13.10 27.96
CA ALA A 22 0.09 -13.87 29.07
C ALA A 22 1.20 -14.84 28.60
N ASN A 23 1.98 -15.35 29.55
CA ASN A 23 2.96 -16.39 29.25
C ASN A 23 2.23 -17.67 28.82
N GLU A 24 2.72 -18.33 27.76
CA GLU A 24 2.15 -19.51 27.12
C GLU A 24 0.86 -19.27 26.31
N ASP A 25 0.50 -18.00 26.08
CA ASP A 25 -0.63 -17.64 25.22
C ASP A 25 -0.38 -18.03 23.76
N THR A 26 -1.48 -18.39 23.08
CA THR A 26 -1.49 -18.63 21.64
C THR A 26 -1.77 -17.32 20.89
N VAL A 27 -0.95 -17.02 19.88
CA VAL A 27 -1.03 -15.77 19.11
C VAL A 27 -0.96 -16.03 17.61
N GLU A 28 -1.60 -15.16 16.84
CA GLU A 28 -1.49 -15.13 15.39
C GLU A 28 -0.37 -14.18 14.95
N ALA A 29 0.20 -14.43 13.76
CA ALA A 29 1.14 -13.52 13.14
C ALA A 29 0.55 -12.11 13.00
N GLY A 30 1.30 -11.09 13.43
CA GLY A 30 0.88 -9.69 13.42
C GLY A 30 0.13 -9.23 14.67
N LYS A 31 -0.25 -10.13 15.60
CA LYS A 31 -0.88 -9.73 16.87
C LYS A 31 0.08 -8.88 17.71
N VAL A 32 -0.42 -7.77 18.24
CA VAL A 32 0.33 -6.90 19.17
C VAL A 32 0.46 -7.62 20.51
N LEU A 33 1.70 -7.76 20.98
CA LEU A 33 2.03 -8.48 22.21
C LEU A 33 2.24 -7.52 23.38
N LEU A 34 2.89 -6.39 23.12
CA LEU A 34 3.13 -5.35 24.11
C LEU A 34 3.24 -3.98 23.45
N VAL A 35 2.98 -2.96 24.24
CA VAL A 35 2.97 -1.55 23.84
C VAL A 35 4.02 -0.81 24.65
N TYR A 36 4.88 -0.07 23.95
CA TYR A 36 5.80 0.88 24.57
C TYR A 36 5.11 2.23 24.78
N ASN A 37 5.66 3.03 25.69
CA ASN A 37 5.13 4.37 25.95
C ASN A 37 5.17 5.22 24.69
N SER A 38 3.99 5.65 24.25
CA SER A 38 3.81 6.48 23.07
C SER A 38 2.90 7.66 23.38
N GLN A 39 3.15 8.78 22.72
CA GLN A 39 2.27 9.96 22.77
C GLN A 39 1.00 9.76 21.93
N ALA A 40 0.97 8.72 21.09
CA ALA A 40 -0.18 8.35 20.29
C ALA A 40 -0.98 7.24 20.97
N LYS A 41 -2.30 7.25 20.75
CA LYS A 41 -3.19 6.18 21.17
C LYS A 41 -3.12 5.05 20.15
N VAL A 42 -2.76 3.84 20.62
CA VAL A 42 -2.51 2.69 19.74
C VAL A 42 -3.74 2.34 18.91
N GLU A 43 -4.93 2.36 19.51
CA GLU A 43 -6.17 2.04 18.80
C GLU A 43 -6.43 2.99 17.63
N ASP A 44 -6.13 4.28 17.82
CA ASP A 44 -6.32 5.31 16.80
C ASP A 44 -5.32 5.10 15.65
N VAL A 45 -4.06 4.77 15.96
CA VAL A 45 -3.05 4.47 14.93
C VAL A 45 -3.39 3.19 14.15
N LEU A 46 -3.87 2.13 14.83
CA LEU A 46 -4.31 0.91 14.16
C LEU A 46 -5.55 1.15 13.28
N SER A 47 -6.47 2.03 13.70
CA SER A 47 -7.62 2.42 12.86
C SER A 47 -7.19 3.20 11.62
N LEU A 48 -6.19 4.09 11.75
CA LEU A 48 -5.59 4.81 10.64
C LEU A 48 -4.90 3.83 9.67
N GLU A 49 -4.13 2.87 10.19
CA GLU A 49 -3.49 1.83 9.38
C GLU A 49 -4.53 1.06 8.55
N GLN A 50 -5.61 0.60 9.18
CA GLN A 50 -6.68 -0.11 8.47
C GLN A 50 -7.32 0.76 7.37
N ALA A 51 -7.58 2.04 7.65
CA ALA A 51 -8.12 2.97 6.67
C ALA A 51 -7.15 3.16 5.49
N VAL A 52 -5.85 3.27 5.76
CA VAL A 52 -4.79 3.38 4.75
C VAL A 52 -4.68 2.10 3.91
N MET A 53 -4.74 0.92 4.53
CA MET A 53 -4.72 -0.36 3.82
C MET A 53 -5.98 -0.58 2.96
N ALA A 54 -7.14 -0.09 3.41
CA ALA A 54 -8.41 -0.22 2.67
C ALA A 54 -8.40 0.50 1.31
N ILE A 55 -7.51 1.47 1.12
CA ILE A 55 -7.31 2.11 -0.20
C ILE A 55 -6.77 1.08 -1.22
N GLY A 56 -5.93 0.14 -0.78
CA GLY A 56 -5.24 -0.81 -1.65
C GLY A 56 -4.32 -0.06 -2.63
N LEU A 57 -4.60 -0.16 -3.94
CA LEU A 57 -3.91 0.63 -4.96
C LEU A 57 -4.38 2.09 -4.90
N PRO A 58 -3.51 3.04 -4.53
CA PRO A 58 -3.86 4.44 -4.40
C PRO A 58 -4.05 5.06 -5.79
N ASN A 59 -5.28 5.47 -6.08
CA ASN A 59 -5.61 6.25 -7.25
C ASN A 59 -6.21 7.60 -6.82
N GLU A 60 -6.29 8.52 -7.77
CA GLU A 60 -6.75 9.89 -7.52
C GLU A 60 -8.11 9.97 -6.82
N GLU A 61 -9.08 9.18 -7.27
CA GLU A 61 -10.43 9.18 -6.70
C GLU A 61 -10.45 8.73 -5.24
N LYS A 62 -9.74 7.63 -4.92
CA LYS A 62 -9.65 7.10 -3.57
C LYS A 62 -8.91 8.05 -2.64
N LEU A 63 -7.79 8.62 -3.10
CA LEU A 63 -6.99 9.55 -2.29
C LEU A 63 -7.76 10.83 -1.98
N LEU A 64 -8.57 11.34 -2.91
CA LEU A 64 -9.42 12.51 -2.67
C LEU A 64 -10.59 12.23 -1.71
N LYS A 65 -11.04 10.98 -1.61
CA LYS A 65 -12.11 10.55 -0.69
C LYS A 65 -11.58 10.05 0.66
N PHE A 66 -10.27 9.85 0.78
CA PHE A 66 -9.67 9.34 2.00
C PHE A 66 -9.89 10.29 3.16
N ASN A 67 -10.52 9.77 4.21
CA ASN A 67 -10.75 10.47 5.46
C ASN A 67 -10.86 9.43 6.60
N PRO A 68 -9.82 9.26 7.42
CA PRO A 68 -9.81 8.31 8.54
C PRO A 68 -10.64 8.77 9.75
N GLY A 69 -11.30 9.93 9.69
CA GLY A 69 -12.08 10.51 10.78
C GLY A 69 -11.39 11.72 11.40
N LYS A 70 -12.17 12.50 12.16
CA LYS A 70 -11.66 13.64 12.94
C LYS A 70 -11.40 13.16 14.38
N ASP A 71 -10.42 13.77 15.02
CA ASP A 71 -10.09 13.56 16.45
C ASP A 71 -9.30 12.29 16.81
N LEU A 72 -8.41 11.83 15.92
CA LEU A 72 -7.44 10.78 16.22
C LEU A 72 -6.25 11.32 17.02
N LEU A 73 -5.86 10.64 18.10
CA LEU A 73 -4.66 10.96 18.88
C LEU A 73 -3.44 10.22 18.31
N LEU A 74 -2.81 10.81 17.29
CA LEU A 74 -1.77 10.14 16.49
C LEU A 74 -0.33 10.48 16.88
N GLY A 75 -0.13 11.35 17.88
CA GLY A 75 1.21 11.77 18.30
C GLY A 75 2.00 12.38 17.14
N SER A 76 3.19 11.83 16.85
CA SER A 76 4.06 12.29 15.76
C SER A 76 3.45 12.12 14.37
N LEU A 77 2.55 11.14 14.16
CA LEU A 77 1.89 10.89 12.88
C LEU A 77 0.86 11.97 12.50
N GLN A 78 0.50 12.85 13.45
CA GLN A 78 -0.43 13.95 13.20
C GLN A 78 0.09 14.90 12.11
N ASP A 79 1.40 15.16 12.07
CA ASP A 79 2.01 16.01 11.05
C ASP A 79 1.93 15.35 9.67
N ASN A 80 2.24 14.06 9.55
CA ASN A 80 2.13 13.33 8.28
C ASN A 80 0.69 13.35 7.74
N LEU A 81 -0.31 13.13 8.60
CA LEU A 81 -1.71 13.19 8.21
C LEU A 81 -2.13 14.61 7.79
N TYR A 82 -1.62 15.63 8.48
CA TYR A 82 -1.85 17.03 8.10
C TYR A 82 -1.23 17.38 6.75
N GLN A 83 0.03 16.99 6.49
CA GLN A 83 0.66 17.22 5.19
C GLN A 83 -0.11 16.52 4.06
N PHE A 84 -0.59 15.30 4.30
CA PHE A 84 -1.46 14.59 3.35
C PHE A 84 -2.72 15.41 3.04
N PHE A 85 -3.44 15.88 4.05
CA PHE A 85 -4.66 16.67 3.84
C PHE A 85 -4.38 18.00 3.14
N LYS A 86 -3.26 18.66 3.44
CA LYS A 86 -2.82 19.87 2.74
C LYS A 86 -2.62 19.62 1.24
N LYS A 87 -2.02 18.49 0.87
CA LYS A 87 -1.86 18.10 -0.54
C LYS A 87 -3.18 17.67 -1.18
N GLN A 88 -4.07 17.05 -0.42
CA GLN A 88 -5.41 16.69 -0.87
C GLN A 88 -6.20 17.94 -1.24
N GLU A 89 -6.18 18.95 -0.38
CA GLU A 89 -6.81 20.25 -0.62
C GLU A 89 -6.21 20.97 -1.84
N ALA A 90 -4.87 20.98 -1.97
CA ALA A 90 -4.21 21.57 -3.13
C ALA A 90 -4.68 20.96 -4.46
N LEU A 91 -4.82 19.64 -4.54
CA LEU A 91 -5.35 18.97 -5.73
C LEU A 91 -6.82 19.33 -6.00
N THR A 92 -7.65 19.45 -4.95
CA THR A 92 -9.04 19.89 -5.13
C THR A 92 -9.14 21.31 -5.66
N LEU A 93 -8.23 22.20 -5.24
CA LEU A 93 -8.16 23.58 -5.72
C LEU A 93 -7.70 23.66 -7.19
N GLU A 94 -6.69 22.88 -7.58
CA GLU A 94 -6.25 22.84 -8.98
C GLU A 94 -7.37 22.34 -9.92
N LYS A 95 -8.15 21.35 -9.48
CA LYS A 95 -9.33 20.88 -10.22
C LYS A 95 -10.44 21.92 -10.31
N SER A 96 -10.65 22.72 -9.26
CA SER A 96 -11.65 23.79 -9.29
C SER A 96 -11.20 24.95 -10.18
N ARG A 97 -9.90 25.27 -10.23
CA ARG A 97 -9.30 26.24 -11.16
C ARG A 97 -9.49 25.87 -12.63
N LYS A 98 -9.48 24.57 -12.98
CA LYS A 98 -9.83 24.12 -14.34
C LYS A 98 -11.28 24.47 -14.75
N SER A 99 -12.16 24.73 -13.77
CA SER A 99 -13.50 25.28 -14.02
C SER A 99 -13.51 26.81 -14.19
N GLU A 100 -12.46 27.52 -13.77
CA GLU A 100 -12.23 28.95 -14.03
C GLU A 100 -11.71 29.15 -15.48
N LYS A 101 -12.54 28.75 -16.45
CA LYS A 101 -12.31 28.78 -17.91
C LYS A 101 -12.24 30.20 -18.51
N ILE A 102 -12.00 31.22 -17.69
CA ILE A 102 -12.15 32.62 -18.08
C ILE A 102 -11.13 32.96 -19.18
N ASP A 103 -9.86 32.56 -19.04
CA ASP A 103 -8.82 32.85 -20.04
C ASP A 103 -9.04 32.13 -21.37
N VAL A 104 -9.34 30.82 -21.35
CA VAL A 104 -9.58 30.06 -22.59
C VAL A 104 -10.84 30.55 -23.32
N SER A 105 -11.88 30.96 -22.59
CA SER A 105 -13.11 31.49 -23.19
C SER A 105 -12.89 32.81 -23.94
N GLN A 106 -12.07 33.70 -23.38
CA GLN A 106 -11.69 34.97 -24.01
C GLN A 106 -10.81 34.75 -25.23
N LEU A 107 -9.83 33.84 -25.18
CA LEU A 107 -9.01 33.48 -26.33
C LEU A 107 -9.87 32.87 -27.47
N ARG A 108 -10.83 32.01 -27.13
CA ARG A 108 -11.79 31.48 -28.11
C ARG A 108 -12.67 32.58 -28.72
N GLN A 109 -13.03 33.61 -27.95
CA GLN A 109 -13.75 34.77 -28.48
C GLN A 109 -12.90 35.56 -29.48
N LYS A 110 -11.63 35.81 -29.17
CA LYS A 110 -10.69 36.46 -30.11
C LYS A 110 -10.55 35.68 -31.42
N ILE A 111 -10.48 34.35 -31.35
CA ILE A 111 -10.48 33.48 -32.55
C ILE A 111 -11.76 33.68 -33.37
N ARG A 112 -12.94 33.67 -32.73
CA ARG A 112 -14.22 33.89 -33.44
C ARG A 112 -14.27 35.24 -34.15
N ILE A 113 -13.73 36.29 -33.52
CA ILE A 113 -13.64 37.63 -34.12
C ILE A 113 -12.71 37.59 -35.34
N ALA A 114 -11.50 37.05 -35.21
CA ALA A 114 -10.54 36.93 -36.31
C ALA A 114 -11.10 36.10 -37.48
N GLN A 115 -11.84 35.02 -37.20
CA GLN A 115 -12.52 34.22 -38.22
C GLN A 115 -13.56 35.03 -39.01
N ARG A 116 -14.37 35.85 -38.33
CA ARG A 116 -15.31 36.76 -39.00
C ARG A 116 -14.57 37.79 -39.86
N THR A 117 -13.47 38.35 -39.36
CA THR A 117 -12.63 39.28 -40.14
C THR A 117 -12.11 38.63 -41.42
N ILE A 118 -11.63 37.38 -41.36
CA ILE A 118 -11.21 36.62 -42.55
C ILE A 118 -12.38 36.43 -43.52
N GLU A 119 -13.57 36.12 -43.03
CA GLU A 119 -14.74 35.94 -43.89
C GLU A 119 -15.08 37.22 -44.66
N TYR A 120 -15.06 38.38 -43.97
CA TYR A 120 -15.24 39.67 -44.62
C TYR A 120 -14.12 40.00 -45.61
N ALA A 121 -12.86 39.74 -45.25
CA ALA A 121 -11.71 39.95 -46.13
C ALA A 121 -11.78 39.08 -47.38
N LYS A 122 -12.25 37.83 -47.27
CA LYS A 122 -12.48 36.93 -48.42
C LYS A 122 -13.56 37.46 -49.36
N LYS A 123 -14.70 37.92 -48.81
CA LYS A 123 -15.75 38.56 -49.62
C LYS A 123 -15.24 39.82 -50.33
N ARG A 124 -14.45 40.64 -49.62
CA ARG A 124 -13.80 41.82 -50.22
C ARG A 124 -12.84 41.44 -51.34
N ARG A 125 -12.03 40.41 -51.12
CA ARG A 125 -11.09 39.88 -52.12
C ARG A 125 -11.82 39.44 -53.39
N GLU A 126 -12.92 38.72 -53.26
CA GLU A 126 -13.71 38.25 -54.40
C GLU A 126 -14.26 39.42 -55.25
N THR A 127 -14.69 40.51 -54.62
CA THR A 127 -15.09 41.74 -55.33
C THR A 127 -13.90 42.39 -56.02
N LEU A 128 -12.77 42.53 -55.32
CA LEU A 128 -11.54 43.11 -55.89
C LEU A 128 -10.97 42.28 -57.05
N GLU A 129 -11.12 40.97 -56.99
CA GLU A 129 -10.71 40.04 -58.04
C GLU A 129 -11.53 40.30 -59.32
N ARG A 130 -12.85 40.47 -59.20
CA ARG A 130 -13.71 40.87 -60.32
C ARG A 130 -13.33 42.24 -60.89
N GLU A 131 -13.09 43.23 -60.03
CA GLU A 131 -12.65 44.57 -60.46
C GLU A 131 -11.29 44.53 -61.18
N TYR A 132 -10.34 43.74 -60.67
CA TYR A 132 -9.04 43.54 -61.29
C TYR A 132 -9.16 42.89 -62.66
N LEU A 133 -10.00 41.87 -62.82
CA LEU A 133 -10.21 41.20 -64.11
C LEU A 133 -10.76 42.18 -65.16
N LEU A 134 -11.74 43.02 -64.79
CA LEU A 134 -12.27 44.06 -65.67
C LEU A 134 -11.21 45.11 -66.03
N ALA A 135 -10.43 45.57 -65.05
CA ALA A 135 -9.35 46.53 -65.29
C ALA A 135 -8.23 45.93 -66.19
N ARG A 136 -7.96 44.63 -66.03
CA ARG A 136 -7.01 43.89 -66.86
C ARG A 136 -7.50 43.76 -68.30
N GLU A 137 -8.78 43.44 -68.51
CA GLU A 137 -9.37 43.41 -69.85
C GLU A 137 -9.36 44.78 -70.53
N GLU A 138 -9.65 45.86 -69.80
CA GLU A 138 -9.54 47.23 -70.31
C GLU A 138 -8.10 47.57 -70.72
N TYR A 139 -7.13 47.26 -69.87
CA TYR A 139 -5.72 47.45 -70.18
C TYR A 139 -5.31 46.72 -71.45
N LEU A 140 -5.63 45.41 -71.57
CA LEU A 140 -5.33 44.62 -72.77
C LEU A 140 -6.00 45.20 -74.02
N ARG A 141 -7.21 45.75 -73.89
CA ARG A 141 -7.90 46.42 -75.01
C ARG A 141 -7.18 47.70 -75.42
N GLN A 142 -6.81 48.56 -74.48
CA GLN A 142 -6.05 49.78 -74.76
C GLN A 142 -4.68 49.47 -75.34
N ASP A 143 -4.02 48.41 -74.88
CA ASP A 143 -2.71 47.97 -75.38
C ASP A 143 -2.79 47.56 -76.86
N ASN A 144 -3.78 46.73 -77.21
CA ASN A 144 -4.05 46.36 -78.60
C ASN A 144 -4.38 47.58 -79.47
N LEU A 145 -5.25 48.48 -79.00
CA LEU A 145 -5.59 49.70 -79.73
C LEU A 145 -4.37 50.61 -79.94
N PHE A 146 -3.47 50.67 -78.96
CA PHE A 146 -2.23 51.45 -79.04
C PHE A 146 -1.29 50.88 -80.09
N HIS A 147 -1.12 49.56 -80.15
CA HIS A 147 -0.36 48.88 -81.21
C HIS A 147 -0.94 49.12 -82.61
N THR A 148 -2.26 49.32 -82.72
CA THR A 148 -2.91 49.69 -83.99
C THR A 148 -2.97 51.21 -84.26
N ASN A 149 -2.31 52.04 -83.44
CA ASN A 149 -2.34 53.51 -83.51
C ASN A 149 -3.74 54.14 -83.38
N LEU A 150 -4.69 53.46 -82.73
CA LEU A 150 -6.08 53.89 -82.55
C LEU A 150 -6.37 54.53 -81.16
N THR A 151 -5.38 54.62 -80.27
CA THR A 151 -5.49 55.27 -78.95
C THR A 151 -4.19 56.02 -78.62
N THR A 152 -4.17 56.74 -77.48
CA THR A 152 -2.99 57.50 -77.03
C THR A 152 -2.24 56.78 -75.91
N LEU A 153 -0.94 57.06 -75.79
CA LEU A 153 -0.10 56.52 -74.70
C LEU A 153 -0.66 56.89 -73.32
N ASN A 154 -1.27 58.06 -73.17
CA ASN A 154 -1.87 58.49 -71.91
C ASN A 154 -3.03 57.59 -71.48
N LYS A 155 -3.91 57.19 -72.41
CA LYS A 155 -5.02 56.27 -72.13
C LYS A 155 -4.53 54.87 -71.74
N LEU A 156 -3.48 54.37 -72.41
CA LEU A 156 -2.85 53.11 -72.04
C LEU A 156 -2.26 53.16 -70.63
N LYS A 157 -1.52 54.23 -70.30
CA LYS A 157 -0.95 54.43 -68.96
C LYS A 157 -2.04 54.52 -67.89
N GLU A 158 -3.13 55.22 -68.16
CA GLU A 158 -4.26 55.33 -67.24
C GLU A 158 -4.88 53.95 -66.96
N ALA A 159 -5.13 53.15 -68.00
CA ALA A 159 -5.63 51.78 -67.86
C ALA A 159 -4.67 50.88 -67.06
N GLU A 160 -3.36 50.98 -67.30
CA GLU A 160 -2.35 50.24 -66.53
C GLU A 160 -2.30 50.68 -65.07
N THR A 161 -2.38 51.98 -64.78
CA THR A 161 -2.41 52.48 -63.39
C THR A 161 -3.64 52.00 -62.63
N ASN A 162 -4.81 51.96 -63.27
CA ASN A 162 -6.03 51.42 -62.68
C ASN A 162 -5.89 49.91 -62.43
N ARG A 163 -5.36 49.13 -63.40
CA ARG A 163 -5.08 47.71 -63.23
C ARG A 163 -4.17 47.45 -62.02
N LEU A 164 -3.07 48.18 -61.91
CA LEU A 164 -2.13 48.09 -60.80
C LEU A 164 -2.74 48.50 -59.46
N GLU A 165 -3.68 49.46 -59.44
CA GLU A 165 -4.41 49.83 -58.23
C GLU A 165 -5.32 48.69 -57.74
N LYS A 166 -6.07 48.05 -58.64
CA LYS A 166 -6.90 46.88 -58.30
C LYS A 166 -6.07 45.70 -57.84
N GLU A 167 -4.91 45.48 -58.48
CA GLU A 167 -3.94 44.45 -58.08
C GLU A 167 -3.41 44.68 -56.67
N ARG A 168 -3.01 45.91 -56.32
CA ARG A 168 -2.60 46.26 -54.94
C ARG A 168 -3.73 46.05 -53.94
N GLY A 169 -4.97 46.36 -54.32
CA GLY A 169 -6.15 46.09 -53.50
C GLY A 169 -6.30 44.60 -53.20
N LEU A 170 -6.18 43.75 -54.22
CA LEU A 170 -6.24 42.29 -54.08
C LEU A 170 -5.14 41.77 -53.14
N GLN A 171 -3.90 42.21 -53.36
CA GLN A 171 -2.75 41.82 -52.54
C GLN A 171 -2.91 42.26 -51.08
N SER A 172 -3.49 43.44 -50.83
CA SER A 172 -3.80 43.90 -49.48
C SER A 172 -4.84 43.00 -48.81
N ALA A 173 -5.89 42.61 -49.52
CA ALA A 173 -6.92 41.71 -48.97
C ALA A 173 -6.36 40.31 -48.67
N ASP A 174 -5.48 39.78 -49.53
CA ASP A 174 -4.76 38.52 -49.26
C ASP A 174 -3.85 38.64 -48.03
N SER A 175 -3.15 39.78 -47.88
CA SER A 175 -2.29 40.04 -46.73
C SER A 175 -3.12 40.10 -45.42
N ASP A 176 -4.27 40.75 -45.43
CA ASP A 176 -5.19 40.79 -44.29
C ASP A 176 -5.67 39.39 -43.89
N ILE A 177 -5.98 38.53 -44.88
CA ILE A 177 -6.35 37.13 -44.64
C ILE A 177 -5.19 36.39 -43.97
N GLN A 178 -3.97 36.49 -44.51
CA GLN A 178 -2.79 35.82 -43.98
C GLN A 178 -2.46 36.25 -42.54
N ILE A 179 -2.50 37.56 -42.25
CA ILE A 179 -2.25 38.11 -40.90
C ILE A 179 -3.24 37.54 -39.90
N ASN A 180 -4.55 37.55 -40.24
CA ASN A 180 -5.57 37.01 -39.34
C ASN A 180 -5.48 35.49 -39.19
N GLN A 181 -5.07 34.76 -40.24
CA GLN A 181 -4.78 33.33 -40.15
C GLN A 181 -3.62 33.05 -39.18
N GLY A 182 -2.51 33.78 -39.31
CA GLY A 182 -1.37 33.68 -38.39
C GLY A 182 -1.76 34.01 -36.95
N MET A 183 -2.60 35.03 -36.75
CA MET A 183 -3.14 35.38 -35.43
C MET A 183 -3.98 34.24 -34.83
N ILE A 184 -4.82 33.58 -35.62
CA ILE A 184 -5.59 32.40 -35.16
C ILE A 184 -4.65 31.27 -34.76
N GLU A 185 -3.58 31.02 -35.50
CA GLU A 185 -2.60 29.98 -35.15
C GLU A 185 -1.88 30.28 -33.83
N LEU A 186 -1.47 31.53 -33.62
CA LEU A 186 -0.88 31.98 -32.36
C LEU A 186 -1.84 31.78 -31.18
N LEU A 187 -3.09 32.24 -31.32
CA LEU A 187 -4.13 32.07 -30.28
C LEU A 187 -4.41 30.59 -29.99
N ARG A 188 -4.41 29.72 -31.02
CA ARG A 188 -4.57 28.27 -30.83
C ARG A 188 -3.37 27.66 -30.08
N LYS A 189 -2.15 28.09 -30.40
CA LYS A 189 -0.94 27.66 -29.67
C LYS A 189 -1.01 28.09 -28.20
N GLU A 190 -1.48 29.30 -27.93
CA GLU A 190 -1.66 29.82 -26.57
C GLU A 190 -2.69 29.00 -25.78
N ILE A 191 -3.86 28.72 -26.35
CA ILE A 191 -4.88 27.83 -25.74
C ILE A 191 -4.28 26.46 -25.42
N ASN A 192 -3.58 25.84 -26.37
CA ASN A 192 -2.93 24.55 -26.15
C ASN A 192 -1.86 24.62 -25.05
N GLY A 193 -1.14 25.73 -24.95
CA GLY A 193 -0.16 25.98 -23.89
C GLY A 193 -0.81 26.03 -22.50
N VAL A 194 -1.91 26.76 -22.37
CA VAL A 194 -2.71 26.85 -21.13
C VAL A 194 -3.30 25.50 -20.73
N GLU A 195 -3.85 24.75 -21.68
CA GLU A 195 -4.42 23.42 -21.40
C GLU A 195 -3.33 22.42 -20.95
N ARG A 196 -2.13 22.49 -21.55
CA ARG A 196 -0.98 21.66 -21.15
C ARG A 196 -0.43 22.05 -19.78
N SER A 197 -0.26 23.35 -19.50
CA SER A 197 0.25 23.80 -18.20
C SER A 197 -0.72 23.46 -17.08
N SER A 198 -2.04 23.61 -17.31
CA SER A 198 -3.07 23.18 -16.36
C SER A 198 -3.02 21.67 -16.12
N SER A 199 -2.96 20.87 -17.18
CA SER A 199 -2.86 19.40 -17.04
C SER A 199 -1.58 18.97 -16.34
N ALA A 200 -0.45 19.65 -16.59
CA ALA A 200 0.81 19.40 -15.91
C ALA A 200 0.75 19.77 -14.42
N SER A 201 0.09 20.89 -14.08
CA SER A 201 -0.15 21.30 -12.70
C SER A 201 -1.00 20.28 -11.95
N GLU A 202 -2.10 19.81 -12.55
CA GLU A 202 -2.97 18.77 -11.97
C GLU A 202 -2.20 17.46 -11.72
N ASN A 203 -1.46 16.99 -12.72
CA ASN A 203 -0.63 15.79 -12.59
C ASN A 203 0.43 15.94 -11.50
N SER A 204 1.08 17.11 -11.40
CA SER A 204 2.06 17.39 -10.34
C SER A 204 1.40 17.38 -8.97
N ALA A 205 0.23 18.00 -8.82
CA ALA A 205 -0.50 18.02 -7.55
C ALA A 205 -0.97 16.61 -7.15
N PHE A 206 -1.36 15.78 -8.11
CA PHE A 206 -1.69 14.38 -7.86
C PHE A 206 -0.47 13.57 -7.43
N ASN A 207 0.68 13.73 -8.09
CA ASN A 207 1.92 13.05 -7.70
C ASN A 207 2.35 13.45 -6.29
N ASP A 208 2.29 14.74 -5.96
CA ASP A 208 2.59 15.24 -4.61
C ASP A 208 1.67 14.60 -3.54
N LEU A 209 0.37 14.47 -3.83
CA LEU A 209 -0.59 13.82 -2.93
C LEU A 209 -0.28 12.33 -2.77
N HIS A 210 0.04 11.65 -3.87
CA HIS A 210 0.42 10.24 -3.86
C HIS A 210 1.69 10.02 -3.04
N ASP A 211 2.72 10.84 -3.23
CA ASP A 211 3.97 10.77 -2.49
C ASP A 211 3.73 10.96 -0.99
N GLU A 212 2.88 11.91 -0.60
CA GLU A 212 2.57 12.15 0.81
C GLU A 212 1.75 10.99 1.42
N PHE A 213 0.89 10.35 0.64
CA PHE A 213 0.21 9.12 1.07
C PHE A 213 1.20 7.97 1.32
N VAL A 214 2.18 7.79 0.44
CA VAL A 214 3.24 6.78 0.62
C VAL A 214 4.13 7.11 1.83
N ARG A 215 4.38 8.40 2.10
CA ARG A 215 5.09 8.82 3.33
C ARG A 215 4.28 8.49 4.57
N LEU A 216 2.96 8.74 4.56
CA LEU A 216 2.08 8.38 5.67
C LEU A 216 2.10 6.87 5.94
N GLN A 217 2.03 6.03 4.89
CA GLN A 217 2.17 4.57 5.02
C GLN A 217 3.46 4.17 5.73
N LYS A 218 4.60 4.69 5.24
CA LYS A 218 5.92 4.40 5.82
C LYS A 218 6.04 4.92 7.26
N ALA A 219 5.46 6.08 7.55
CA ALA A 219 5.47 6.67 8.88
C ALA A 219 4.70 5.79 9.87
N ILE A 220 3.54 5.25 9.46
CA ILE A 220 2.76 4.30 10.26
C ILE A 220 3.58 3.02 10.53
N GLU A 221 4.21 2.45 9.50
CA GLU A 221 5.06 1.25 9.65
C GLU A 221 6.22 1.49 10.62
N THR A 222 6.88 2.65 10.48
CA THR A 222 7.99 3.06 11.35
C THR A 222 7.53 3.21 12.79
N TRP A 223 6.42 3.93 12.99
CA TRP A 223 5.84 4.12 14.31
C TRP A 223 5.48 2.78 14.96
N LYS A 224 4.90 1.84 14.21
CA LYS A 224 4.60 0.49 14.73
C LYS A 224 5.86 -0.25 15.16
N GLY A 225 6.92 -0.21 14.34
CA GLY A 225 8.19 -0.86 14.67
C GLY A 225 8.89 -0.30 15.91
N GLU A 226 8.69 0.99 16.20
CA GLU A 226 9.29 1.67 17.35
C GLU A 226 8.45 1.58 18.63
N ASN A 227 7.13 1.47 18.50
CA ASN A 227 6.19 1.60 19.62
C ASN A 227 5.43 0.31 19.97
N LEU A 228 5.46 -0.72 19.11
CA LEU A 228 4.78 -1.99 19.33
C LEU A 228 5.74 -3.17 19.16
N ALA A 229 5.60 -4.18 20.02
CA ALA A 229 6.16 -5.50 19.72
C ALA A 229 5.05 -6.41 19.19
N VAL A 230 5.23 -6.91 17.96
CA VAL A 230 4.25 -7.75 17.25
C VAL A 230 4.77 -9.16 17.07
N ALA A 231 3.86 -10.14 17.07
CA ALA A 231 4.19 -11.53 16.81
C ALA A 231 4.66 -11.72 15.34
N PRO A 232 5.91 -12.18 15.10
CA PRO A 232 6.41 -12.36 13.73
C PRO A 232 5.86 -13.60 13.03
N THR A 233 5.24 -14.52 13.77
CA THR A 233 4.66 -15.77 13.28
C THR A 233 3.55 -16.21 14.23
N SER A 234 2.64 -17.07 13.78
CA SER A 234 1.61 -17.66 14.64
C SER A 234 2.25 -18.72 15.55
N GLY A 235 1.94 -18.72 16.84
CA GLY A 235 2.69 -19.52 17.79
C GLY A 235 2.26 -19.41 19.23
N ILE A 236 3.07 -20.01 20.10
CA ILE A 236 2.99 -19.87 21.55
C ILE A 236 4.03 -18.83 21.98
N VAL A 237 3.60 -17.84 22.76
CA VAL A 237 4.50 -16.81 23.31
C VAL A 237 5.06 -17.28 24.65
N LEU A 238 6.38 -17.28 24.77
CA LEU A 238 7.08 -17.52 26.03
C LEU A 238 7.73 -16.21 26.48
N ILE A 239 7.29 -15.69 27.62
CA ILE A 239 7.89 -14.50 28.23
C ILE A 239 9.15 -14.93 28.96
N THR A 240 10.31 -14.56 28.42
CA THR A 240 11.62 -15.00 28.92
C THR A 240 12.24 -14.02 29.90
N ASN A 241 11.71 -12.79 29.98
CA ASN A 241 12.29 -11.72 30.77
C ASN A 241 11.28 -11.20 31.80
N GLU A 242 11.69 -11.17 33.06
CA GLU A 242 10.86 -10.74 34.19
C GLU A 242 10.48 -9.25 34.13
N ASN A 243 11.27 -8.44 33.42
CA ASN A 243 11.02 -7.02 33.18
C ASN A 243 9.83 -6.79 32.23
N VAL A 244 9.25 -7.82 31.61
CA VAL A 244 8.07 -7.68 30.75
C VAL A 244 6.82 -7.54 31.60
N ARG A 245 6.62 -6.34 32.14
CA ARG A 245 5.48 -5.96 32.99
C ARG A 245 5.10 -4.51 32.71
N PRO A 246 3.84 -4.10 32.96
CA PRO A 246 3.49 -2.68 32.87
C PRO A 246 4.37 -1.82 33.77
N ASN A 247 4.72 -0.62 33.29
CA ASN A 247 5.54 0.39 33.97
C ASN A 247 7.00 -0.03 34.29
N SER A 248 7.56 -0.94 33.49
CA SER A 248 8.99 -1.30 33.55
C SER A 248 9.76 -0.69 32.38
N HIS A 249 11.08 -0.54 32.54
CA HIS A 249 11.97 -0.05 31.48
C HIS A 249 12.78 -1.20 30.90
N VAL A 250 12.94 -1.21 29.58
CA VAL A 250 13.77 -2.17 28.84
C VAL A 250 14.82 -1.44 28.03
N GLN A 251 15.97 -2.08 27.82
CA GLN A 251 17.07 -1.56 27.01
C GLN A 251 16.97 -2.05 25.58
N ARG A 252 17.61 -1.33 24.65
CA ARG A 252 17.71 -1.73 23.25
C ARG A 252 18.38 -3.11 23.13
N GLU A 253 17.86 -3.96 22.23
CA GLU A 253 18.29 -5.35 21.98
C GLU A 253 18.06 -6.32 23.16
N GLU A 254 17.35 -5.91 24.21
CA GLU A 254 17.00 -6.81 25.31
C GLU A 254 15.99 -7.88 24.84
N ASP A 255 16.29 -9.16 25.07
CA ASP A 255 15.40 -10.28 24.75
C ASP A 255 14.17 -10.21 25.68
N LEU A 256 12.97 -10.03 25.12
CA LEU A 256 11.71 -9.87 25.87
C LEU A 256 10.91 -11.18 25.90
N MET A 257 10.65 -11.73 24.72
CA MET A 257 9.78 -12.88 24.52
C MET A 257 10.32 -13.76 23.39
N VAL A 258 9.86 -15.01 23.33
CA VAL A 258 10.10 -15.92 22.20
C VAL A 258 8.78 -16.43 21.68
N VAL A 259 8.56 -16.34 20.38
CA VAL A 259 7.42 -16.98 19.71
C VAL A 259 7.89 -18.30 19.14
N VAL A 260 7.33 -19.38 19.68
CA VAL A 260 7.54 -20.74 19.19
C VAL A 260 6.44 -21.03 18.17
N PRO A 261 6.76 -21.22 16.88
CA PRO A 261 5.75 -21.54 15.87
C PRO A 261 5.01 -22.81 16.27
N SER A 262 3.73 -22.67 16.59
CA SER A 262 2.83 -23.81 16.69
C SER A 262 2.30 -24.03 15.29
N ILE A 263 2.87 -25.02 14.60
CA ILE A 263 2.10 -25.65 13.52
C ILE A 263 0.85 -26.13 14.24
N ILE A 264 -0.31 -25.56 13.90
CA ILE A 264 -1.60 -26.01 14.46
C ILE A 264 -1.78 -27.44 13.97
N LYS A 265 -1.26 -28.41 14.73
CA LYS A 265 -1.57 -29.81 14.57
C LYS A 265 -2.80 -30.02 15.44
N GLU A 266 -3.89 -30.50 14.85
CA GLU A 266 -5.06 -30.90 15.63
C GLU A 266 -4.65 -32.04 16.57
N ASN A 267 -5.15 -32.03 17.81
CA ASN A 267 -4.86 -33.04 18.85
C ASN A 267 -3.38 -33.07 19.29
N ILE A 268 -2.94 -32.04 20.03
CA ILE A 268 -1.63 -32.01 20.71
C ILE A 268 -1.85 -32.04 22.22
N ALA A 269 -1.05 -32.83 22.93
CA ALA A 269 -0.90 -32.74 24.38
C ALA A 269 0.41 -32.03 24.75
N ARG A 270 0.34 -31.10 25.71
CA ARG A 270 1.52 -30.42 26.29
C ARG A 270 1.88 -31.07 27.63
N ILE A 271 3.14 -31.45 27.79
CA ILE A 271 3.66 -32.11 29.01
C ILE A 271 4.76 -31.25 29.60
N ASN A 272 4.65 -30.95 30.89
CA ASN A 272 5.72 -30.33 31.67
C ASN A 272 6.60 -31.42 32.29
N LEU A 273 7.72 -31.72 31.64
CA LEU A 273 8.62 -32.78 32.07
C LEU A 273 9.61 -32.27 33.14
N ASN A 274 9.83 -33.05 34.19
CA ASN A 274 10.91 -32.80 35.15
C ASN A 274 12.28 -32.91 34.44
N PRO A 275 13.20 -31.93 34.58
CA PRO A 275 14.53 -32.00 33.99
C PRO A 275 15.32 -33.26 34.37
N TYR A 276 15.06 -33.84 35.54
CA TYR A 276 15.68 -35.08 36.00
C TYR A 276 15.28 -36.27 35.11
N GLY A 277 16.27 -36.91 34.46
CA GLY A 277 16.03 -38.03 33.54
C GLY A 277 15.59 -37.63 32.13
N SER A 278 15.43 -36.33 31.85
CA SER A 278 15.02 -35.81 30.54
C SER A 278 16.00 -36.14 29.40
N GLY A 279 17.27 -36.45 29.71
CA GLY A 279 18.29 -36.76 28.70
C GLY A 279 17.97 -37.96 27.82
N LYS A 280 17.13 -38.89 28.29
CA LYS A 280 16.70 -40.09 27.53
C LYS A 280 15.50 -39.85 26.63
N VAL A 281 14.84 -38.70 26.76
CA VAL A 281 13.64 -38.39 25.99
C VAL A 281 14.03 -37.85 24.61
N GLN A 282 13.54 -38.51 23.57
CA GLN A 282 13.80 -38.21 22.16
C GLN A 282 12.50 -38.07 21.38
N VAL A 283 12.55 -37.26 20.31
CA VAL A 283 11.45 -37.14 19.36
C VAL A 283 11.16 -38.51 18.75
N GLY A 284 9.88 -38.87 18.70
CA GLY A 284 9.39 -40.12 18.15
C GLY A 284 9.12 -41.24 19.15
N GLN A 285 9.45 -41.06 20.43
CA GLN A 285 9.11 -42.04 21.48
C GLN A 285 7.60 -42.12 21.71
N LYS A 286 7.14 -43.33 22.06
CA LYS A 286 5.73 -43.59 22.40
C LYS A 286 5.42 -43.00 23.77
N VAL A 287 4.27 -42.34 23.88
CA VAL A 287 3.78 -41.73 25.12
C VAL A 287 2.41 -42.31 25.44
N ILE A 288 2.21 -42.73 26.69
CA ILE A 288 0.92 -43.18 27.21
C ILE A 288 0.35 -42.04 28.05
N ILE A 289 -0.85 -41.59 27.73
CA ILE A 289 -1.50 -40.46 28.39
C ILE A 289 -2.77 -40.96 29.08
N LYS A 290 -2.84 -40.74 30.40
CA LYS A 290 -3.98 -41.10 31.26
C LYS A 290 -4.69 -39.80 31.65
N LEU A 291 -5.89 -39.59 31.13
CA LEU A 291 -6.67 -38.40 31.43
C LEU A 291 -7.34 -38.55 32.80
N LYS A 292 -7.45 -37.45 33.57
CA LYS A 292 -8.20 -37.47 34.83
C LYS A 292 -9.70 -37.51 34.59
N SER A 293 -10.17 -36.82 33.55
CA SER A 293 -11.59 -36.78 33.18
C SER A 293 -12.10 -38.10 32.59
N TYR A 294 -11.21 -39.00 32.20
CA TYR A 294 -11.51 -40.34 31.69
C TYR A 294 -10.64 -41.36 32.42
N PRO A 295 -11.08 -41.88 33.58
CA PRO A 295 -10.33 -42.87 34.35
C PRO A 295 -9.87 -44.02 33.47
N PHE A 296 -8.56 -44.29 33.50
CA PHE A 296 -7.96 -45.22 32.55
C PHE A 296 -8.41 -46.67 32.77
N GLU A 297 -8.93 -46.99 33.96
CA GLU A 297 -9.51 -48.28 34.32
C GLU A 297 -10.76 -48.60 33.52
N GLU A 298 -11.54 -47.57 33.14
CA GLU A 298 -12.81 -47.73 32.41
C GLU A 298 -12.65 -47.38 30.93
N PHE A 299 -11.95 -46.28 30.62
CA PHE A 299 -11.89 -45.72 29.28
C PHE A 299 -10.57 -46.00 28.56
N GLY A 300 -9.60 -46.60 29.23
CA GLY A 300 -8.27 -46.82 28.67
C GLY A 300 -7.39 -45.57 28.65
N ALA A 301 -6.24 -45.68 27.98
CA ALA A 301 -5.26 -44.61 27.86
C ALA A 301 -5.09 -44.18 26.40
N LEU A 302 -4.81 -42.90 26.20
CA LEU A 302 -4.44 -42.36 24.89
C LEU A 302 -3.00 -42.72 24.55
N THR A 303 -2.76 -43.08 23.29
CA THR A 303 -1.42 -43.35 22.78
C THR A 303 -0.97 -42.21 21.89
N GLY A 304 0.09 -41.52 22.30
CA GLY A 304 0.71 -40.45 21.55
C GLY A 304 2.17 -40.73 21.17
N LYS A 305 2.76 -39.78 20.45
CA LYS A 305 4.17 -39.80 20.06
C LYS A 305 4.81 -38.44 20.35
N VAL A 306 6.00 -38.44 20.93
CA VAL A 306 6.77 -37.20 21.15
C VAL A 306 7.03 -36.55 19.79
N ASP A 307 6.50 -35.36 19.58
CA ASP A 307 6.67 -34.58 18.35
C ASP A 307 7.76 -33.52 18.51
N TRP A 308 7.79 -32.87 19.67
CA TRP A 308 8.78 -31.85 19.99
C TRP A 308 9.17 -31.88 21.46
N LYS A 309 10.41 -31.45 21.73
CA LYS A 309 10.97 -31.30 23.07
C LYS A 309 11.70 -29.96 23.16
N GLY A 310 11.37 -29.19 24.20
CA GLY A 310 12.05 -27.96 24.55
C GLY A 310 13.54 -28.16 24.81
N LYS A 311 14.36 -27.27 24.25
CA LYS A 311 15.81 -27.26 24.48
C LYS A 311 16.20 -26.52 25.76
N ILE A 312 15.34 -25.65 26.25
CA ILE A 312 15.58 -24.78 27.41
C ILE A 312 14.46 -25.04 28.43
N PRO A 313 14.78 -25.27 29.71
CA PRO A 313 13.77 -25.36 30.75
C PRO A 313 13.09 -24.01 30.97
N VAL A 314 11.76 -24.02 31.11
CA VAL A 314 10.95 -22.87 31.53
C VAL A 314 10.28 -23.25 32.84
N ASN A 315 10.37 -22.38 33.86
CA ASN A 315 9.82 -22.66 35.20
C ASN A 315 10.26 -24.02 35.79
N ASN A 316 11.55 -24.36 35.61
CA ASN A 316 12.14 -25.61 36.09
C ASN A 316 11.54 -26.90 35.47
N THR A 317 10.84 -26.78 34.34
CA THR A 317 10.31 -27.92 33.56
C THR A 317 10.69 -27.81 32.09
N ILE A 318 10.73 -28.94 31.38
CA ILE A 318 10.99 -28.97 29.94
C ILE A 318 9.65 -29.21 29.24
N PRO A 319 9.18 -28.26 28.41
CA PRO A 319 7.94 -28.43 27.68
C PRO A 319 8.13 -29.50 26.59
N ILE A 320 7.17 -30.41 26.48
CA ILE A 320 7.13 -31.47 25.47
C ILE A 320 5.76 -31.43 24.78
N GLU A 321 5.78 -31.54 23.46
CA GLU A 321 4.57 -31.70 22.66
C GLU A 321 4.44 -33.15 22.19
N VAL A 322 3.23 -33.69 22.35
CA VAL A 322 2.86 -35.03 21.95
C VAL A 322 1.72 -34.95 20.97
N ILE A 323 1.87 -35.59 19.83
CA ILE A 323 0.81 -35.73 18.83
C ILE A 323 0.10 -37.07 18.98
N PHE A 324 -1.15 -37.14 18.55
CA PHE A 324 -1.94 -38.37 18.49
C PHE A 324 -2.15 -38.81 17.03
N PRO A 325 -1.32 -39.71 16.49
CA PRO A 325 -1.39 -40.13 15.08
C PRO A 325 -2.74 -40.78 14.71
N GLU A 326 -3.39 -41.41 15.68
CA GLU A 326 -4.67 -42.11 15.53
C GLU A 326 -5.85 -41.28 16.05
N GLY A 327 -5.64 -39.99 16.33
CA GLY A 327 -6.64 -39.13 16.97
C GLY A 327 -6.81 -39.44 18.46
N LEU A 328 -7.86 -38.86 19.07
CA LEU A 328 -8.16 -39.02 20.50
C LEU A 328 -8.92 -40.33 20.77
N ILE A 329 -8.38 -41.44 20.28
CA ILE A 329 -8.93 -42.79 20.48
C ILE A 329 -8.08 -43.51 21.51
N THR A 330 -8.70 -44.00 22.58
CA THR A 330 -8.01 -44.77 23.61
C THR A 330 -7.66 -46.17 23.12
N ASN A 331 -6.75 -46.85 23.82
CA ASN A 331 -6.40 -48.25 23.53
C ASN A 331 -7.58 -49.24 23.66
N THR A 332 -8.71 -48.84 24.26
CA THR A 332 -9.95 -49.62 24.32
C THR A 332 -10.91 -49.30 23.18
N GLY A 333 -10.56 -48.35 22.29
CA GLY A 333 -11.38 -47.91 21.17
C GLY A 333 -12.38 -46.80 21.51
N TYR A 334 -12.31 -46.22 22.71
CA TYR A 334 -13.20 -45.13 23.11
C TYR A 334 -12.76 -43.80 22.47
N HIS A 335 -13.68 -43.10 21.81
CA HIS A 335 -13.40 -41.80 21.21
C HIS A 335 -13.63 -40.70 22.25
N ILE A 336 -12.56 -40.00 22.62
CA ILE A 336 -12.63 -38.88 23.55
C ILE A 336 -13.05 -37.63 22.78
N GLU A 337 -14.14 -37.00 23.22
CA GLU A 337 -14.56 -35.72 22.68
C GLU A 337 -13.51 -34.64 22.99
N ASN A 338 -13.18 -33.82 22.01
CA ASN A 338 -12.19 -32.76 22.15
C ASN A 338 -12.76 -31.61 23.01
N SER A 339 -12.73 -31.76 24.33
CA SER A 339 -13.00 -30.65 25.26
C SER A 339 -11.72 -29.88 25.51
N GLN A 340 -11.80 -28.55 25.50
CA GLN A 340 -10.69 -27.70 25.88
C GLN A 340 -10.31 -28.01 27.36
N GLU A 341 -9.01 -28.10 27.65
CA GLU A 341 -8.44 -28.20 29.01
C GLU A 341 -8.57 -29.54 29.77
N MET A 342 -8.38 -30.68 29.10
CA MET A 342 -8.23 -31.97 29.80
C MET A 342 -6.86 -32.12 30.47
N VAL A 343 -6.84 -32.42 31.76
CA VAL A 343 -5.61 -32.66 32.54
C VAL A 343 -5.39 -34.16 32.74
N GLY A 344 -4.14 -34.60 32.70
CA GLY A 344 -3.77 -36.00 32.85
C GLY A 344 -2.34 -36.22 33.35
N SER A 345 -1.94 -37.47 33.44
CA SER A 345 -0.54 -37.89 33.59
C SER A 345 -0.04 -38.52 32.30
N ALA A 346 1.26 -38.40 32.06
CA ALA A 346 1.89 -38.93 30.85
C ALA A 346 3.14 -39.74 31.19
N GLU A 347 3.28 -40.88 30.53
CA GLU A 347 4.41 -41.80 30.67
C GLU A 347 5.12 -41.93 29.31
N ILE A 348 6.37 -41.47 29.24
CA ILE A 348 7.20 -41.52 28.02
C ILE A 348 8.04 -42.80 28.04
N ILE A 349 7.87 -43.65 27.03
CA ILE A 349 8.61 -44.91 26.90
C ILE A 349 10.00 -44.61 26.34
N THR A 350 11.01 -44.65 27.21
CA THR A 350 12.39 -44.27 26.87
C THR A 350 13.23 -45.40 26.27
N ASP A 351 13.05 -46.64 26.76
CA ASP A 351 13.76 -47.84 26.29
C ASP A 351 12.80 -49.05 26.28
N GLN A 352 12.83 -49.87 25.22
CA GLN A 352 12.16 -51.17 25.19
C GLN A 352 13.15 -52.26 25.56
N LYS A 353 13.18 -52.67 26.84
CA LYS A 353 14.02 -53.78 27.30
C LYS A 353 13.24 -55.09 27.28
N ARG A 354 13.89 -56.19 26.93
CA ARG A 354 13.30 -57.52 27.08
C ARG A 354 13.22 -57.85 28.58
N LEU A 355 12.17 -58.54 29.02
CA LEU A 355 11.97 -58.89 30.44
C LEU A 355 13.21 -59.57 31.05
N ILE A 356 13.89 -60.42 30.28
CA ILE A 356 15.09 -61.11 30.72
C ILE A 356 16.27 -60.15 30.95
N GLU A 357 16.43 -59.12 30.14
CA GLU A 357 17.48 -58.09 30.30
C GLU A 357 17.23 -57.24 31.55
N TRP A 358 15.96 -56.93 31.82
CA TRP A 358 15.56 -56.19 33.03
C TRP A 358 15.85 -56.98 34.30
N ILE A 359 15.58 -58.29 34.31
CA ILE A 359 15.91 -59.19 35.42
C ILE A 359 17.43 -59.25 35.63
N PHE A 360 18.23 -59.41 34.57
CA PHE A 360 19.70 -59.46 34.67
C PHE A 360 20.34 -58.14 35.15
N GLU A 361 19.80 -56.98 34.75
CA GLU A 361 20.25 -55.69 35.29
C GLU A 361 19.93 -55.50 36.78
N SER A 362 18.77 -56.01 37.21
CA SER A 362 18.34 -55.99 38.62
C SER A 362 19.31 -56.79 39.49
N PHE A 363 19.80 -57.94 39.00
CA PHE A 363 20.85 -58.71 39.70
C PHE A 363 22.21 -58.01 39.70
N LYS A 364 22.61 -57.35 38.60
CA LYS A 364 23.86 -56.58 38.56
C LYS A 364 23.89 -55.40 39.53
N ARG A 365 22.76 -54.77 39.83
CA ARG A 365 22.67 -53.69 40.83
C ARG A 365 22.76 -54.16 42.29
N VAL A 366 22.48 -55.43 42.58
CA VAL A 366 22.53 -55.98 43.95
C VAL A 366 23.92 -56.53 44.30
N THR A 367 24.76 -56.81 43.30
CA THR A 367 26.14 -57.30 43.49
C THR A 367 27.20 -56.25 43.15
N SER A 368 26.91 -54.96 43.30
CA SER A 368 27.89 -53.86 43.16
C SER A 368 27.77 -52.88 44.31
#